data_AF-A0A6M0F0Q0-F1
#
_entry.id   AF-A0A6M0F0Q0-F1
#
_cell.length_a   1.000
_cell.length_b   1.000
_cell.length_c   1.000
_cell.angle_alpha   90.00
_cell.angle_beta   90.00
_cell.angle_gamma   90.00
#
_symmetry.space_group_name_H-M   'P 1'
#
loop_
_entity.id
_entity.type
_entity.pdbx_description
1 polymer ?
#
loop_
_entity_poly.entity_id
_entity_poly.type
_entity_poly.pdbx_seq_one_letter_code
_entity_poly.pdbx_strand_id
1 'polypeptide(L)'
;MVPKSSNNNQPNLLGKLTSLVVLLGVGLFFTGWTYRWAYFSFFQVEVTSLNLPIESFYIAAFSALFGHPWAIGKTAIATILIAIAIHVTLWIIQNFIINTLQNIFGAMQSRLLKYANKRPLSWIAQQLKSFADFSSTQFNSIAFLGSLITEIVIVSWILTALFWLAQWQADSDAWADAVNETSTLPVVTFVTPKDNAALGRQLDNPLVNPSDFSIIGDKNLYENLLGRELSDTSKSEQSIVWRLLIDRDGYFYIFPALPEKRAKSDRNLRPPVLVIYESGDGNQLLILSPKIS
;
A
#
# COMPACT_ATOMS: atom_id res chain seq x y z
N MET A 1 36.63 -15.61 49.08
CA MET A 1 35.34 -16.11 48.54
C MET A 1 34.87 -15.13 47.48
N VAL A 2 34.95 -15.52 46.20
CA VAL A 2 34.44 -14.72 45.07
C VAL A 2 32.98 -15.13 44.87
N PRO A 3 31.99 -14.22 44.88
CA PRO A 3 30.65 -14.57 44.49
C PRO A 3 30.62 -14.81 42.98
N LYS A 4 30.30 -16.04 42.61
CA LYS A 4 30.10 -16.49 41.24
C LYS A 4 28.80 -15.83 40.75
N SER A 5 28.90 -14.80 39.91
CA SER A 5 27.75 -14.22 39.22
C SER A 5 27.19 -15.28 38.27
N SER A 6 26.13 -15.96 38.68
CA SER A 6 25.34 -16.85 37.82
C SER A 6 24.69 -15.99 36.74
N ASN A 7 25.34 -15.95 35.58
CA ASN A 7 24.82 -15.34 34.38
C ASN A 7 23.63 -16.20 33.92
N ASN A 8 22.43 -15.87 34.40
CA ASN A 8 21.18 -16.48 33.97
C ASN A 8 20.84 -15.98 32.55
N ASN A 9 21.58 -16.48 31.56
CA ASN A 9 21.18 -16.46 30.16
C ASN A 9 20.10 -17.53 29.93
N GLN A 10 18.96 -17.42 30.61
CA GLN A 10 17.78 -18.13 30.14
C GLN A 10 17.32 -17.39 28.87
N PRO A 11 17.30 -18.05 27.70
CA PRO A 11 16.81 -17.42 26.49
C PRO A 11 15.35 -17.02 26.74
N ASN A 12 15.07 -15.70 26.70
CA ASN A 12 13.74 -15.16 26.87
C ASN A 12 12.90 -15.47 25.62
N LEU A 13 12.52 -16.74 25.47
CA LEU A 13 11.81 -17.30 24.32
C LEU A 13 10.42 -16.67 24.17
N LEU A 14 9.71 -16.43 25.28
CA LEU A 14 8.43 -15.74 25.25
C LEU A 14 8.59 -14.31 24.73
N GLY A 15 9.57 -13.55 25.21
CA GLY A 15 9.83 -12.20 24.71
C GLY A 15 10.11 -12.16 23.20
N LYS A 16 10.88 -13.12 22.68
CA LYS A 16 11.15 -13.25 21.24
C LYS A 16 9.90 -13.62 20.44
N LEU A 17 9.08 -14.54 20.94
CA LEU A 17 7.83 -14.93 20.31
C LEU A 17 6.82 -13.75 20.28
N THR A 18 6.68 -13.02 21.38
CA THR A 18 5.81 -11.83 21.42
C THR A 18 6.28 -10.78 20.42
N SER A 19 7.58 -10.49 20.36
CA SER A 19 8.14 -9.56 19.38
C SER A 19 7.87 -10.01 17.95
N LEU A 20 7.98 -11.31 17.65
CA LEU A 20 7.70 -11.86 16.34
C LEU A 20 6.22 -11.73 15.97
N VAL A 21 5.32 -12.04 16.90
CA VAL A 21 3.86 -11.93 16.69
C VAL A 21 3.46 -10.48 16.45
N VAL A 22 4.01 -9.53 17.20
CA VAL A 22 3.75 -8.10 16.99
C VAL A 22 4.25 -7.66 15.62
N LEU A 23 5.48 -8.03 15.24
CA LEU A 23 6.04 -7.70 13.93
C LEU A 23 5.19 -8.28 12.79
N LEU A 24 4.75 -9.53 12.93
CA LEU A 24 3.90 -10.20 11.96
C LEU A 24 2.51 -9.53 11.88
N GLY A 25 1.93 -9.13 13.01
CA GLY A 25 0.67 -8.39 13.05
C GLY A 25 0.78 -7.03 12.36
N VAL A 26 1.84 -6.27 12.60
CA VAL A 26 2.09 -4.99 11.92
C VAL A 26 2.32 -5.19 10.43
N GLY A 27 3.13 -6.19 10.05
CA GLY A 27 3.40 -6.53 8.66
C GLY A 27 2.13 -6.93 7.90
N LEU A 28 1.30 -7.80 8.48
CA LEU A 28 0.02 -8.19 7.89
C LEU A 28 -0.94 -7.01 7.78
N PHE A 29 -1.04 -6.16 8.81
CA PHE A 29 -1.88 -4.97 8.73
C PHE A 29 -1.43 -4.04 7.59
N PHE A 30 -0.12 -3.80 7.48
CA PHE A 30 0.45 -3.00 6.39
C PHE A 30 0.18 -3.60 4.99
N THR A 31 0.34 -4.91 4.83
CA THR A 31 -0.01 -5.63 3.59
C THR A 31 -1.49 -5.48 3.27
N GLY A 32 -2.37 -5.67 4.26
CA GLY A 32 -3.81 -5.56 4.12
C GLY A 32 -4.27 -4.15 3.75
N TRP A 33 -3.70 -3.14 4.40
CA TRP A 33 -3.91 -1.74 4.08
C TRP A 33 -3.51 -1.43 2.65
N THR A 34 -2.30 -1.85 2.24
CA THR A 34 -1.81 -1.64 0.88
C THR A 34 -2.69 -2.33 -0.16
N TYR A 35 -3.11 -3.57 0.11
CA TYR A 35 -3.99 -4.32 -0.77
C TYR A 35 -5.32 -3.59 -0.97
N ARG A 36 -5.98 -3.19 0.12
CA ARG A 36 -7.26 -2.48 0.07
C ARG A 36 -7.11 -1.14 -0.64
N TRP A 37 -6.05 -0.40 -0.33
CA TRP A 37 -5.76 0.88 -0.95
C TRP A 37 -5.62 0.75 -2.47
N ALA A 38 -4.80 -0.20 -2.94
CA ALA A 38 -4.62 -0.44 -4.38
C ALA A 38 -5.93 -0.94 -5.04
N TYR A 39 -6.63 -1.89 -4.40
CA TYR A 39 -7.88 -2.45 -4.92
C TYR A 39 -8.96 -1.38 -5.11
N PHE A 40 -9.25 -0.57 -4.08
CA PHE A 40 -10.28 0.46 -4.20
C PHE A 40 -9.82 1.67 -5.02
N SER A 41 -8.51 1.98 -5.03
CA SER A 41 -7.95 3.00 -5.92
C SER A 41 -8.14 2.66 -7.39
N PHE A 42 -8.18 1.37 -7.77
CA PHE A 42 -8.55 0.95 -9.12
C PHE A 42 -9.94 1.47 -9.51
N PHE A 43 -10.89 1.41 -8.58
CA PHE A 43 -12.25 1.91 -8.73
C PHE A 43 -12.39 3.39 -8.38
N GLN A 44 -11.29 4.12 -8.18
CA GLN A 44 -11.28 5.55 -7.81
C GLN A 44 -12.03 5.83 -6.50
N VAL A 45 -12.12 4.84 -5.61
CA VAL A 45 -12.70 4.97 -4.28
C VAL A 45 -11.56 5.05 -3.27
N GLU A 46 -11.59 6.07 -2.43
CA GLU A 46 -10.62 6.20 -1.34
C GLU A 46 -10.97 5.23 -0.20
N VAL A 47 -10.04 4.38 0.21
CA VAL A 47 -10.24 3.46 1.34
C VAL A 47 -10.62 4.18 2.63
N THR A 48 -10.10 5.40 2.85
CA THR A 48 -10.41 6.22 4.02
C THR A 48 -11.85 6.74 4.04
N SER A 49 -12.52 6.76 2.88
CA SER A 49 -13.95 7.08 2.80
C SER A 49 -14.85 5.90 3.20
N LEU A 50 -14.30 4.68 3.17
CA LEU A 50 -15.00 3.46 3.55
C LEU A 50 -14.70 3.16 5.02
N ASN A 51 -15.71 3.08 5.87
CA ASN A 51 -15.53 2.75 7.29
C ASN A 51 -15.26 1.25 7.51
N LEU A 52 -14.18 0.72 6.93
CA LEU A 52 -13.82 -0.71 6.96
C LEU A 52 -13.35 -1.15 8.36
N PRO A 53 -13.76 -2.34 8.83
CA PRO A 53 -13.36 -2.83 10.14
C PRO A 53 -11.91 -3.33 10.06
N ILE A 54 -11.18 -3.27 11.18
CA ILE A 54 -9.74 -3.56 11.19
C ILE A 54 -9.43 -5.00 10.74
N GLU A 55 -10.33 -5.93 11.05
CA GLU A 55 -10.27 -7.35 10.69
C GLU A 55 -10.23 -7.55 9.17
N SER A 56 -10.90 -6.69 8.42
CA SER A 56 -10.96 -6.79 6.95
C SER A 56 -9.61 -6.57 6.28
N PHE A 57 -8.69 -5.84 6.93
CA PHE A 57 -7.33 -5.62 6.46
C PHE A 57 -6.49 -6.88 6.67
N TYR A 58 -6.61 -7.55 7.82
CA TYR A 58 -5.93 -8.83 8.06
C TYR A 58 -6.40 -9.91 7.08
N ILE A 59 -7.70 -10.01 6.84
CA ILE A 59 -8.25 -10.96 5.85
C ILE A 59 -7.72 -10.65 4.44
N ALA A 60 -7.67 -9.38 4.05
CA ALA A 60 -7.10 -8.95 2.78
C ALA A 60 -5.62 -9.32 2.66
N ALA A 61 -4.84 -9.15 3.72
CA ALA A 61 -3.43 -9.55 3.75
C ALA A 61 -3.25 -11.06 3.57
N PHE A 62 -4.08 -11.87 4.23
CA PHE A 62 -4.07 -13.32 4.07
C PHE A 62 -4.41 -13.73 2.64
N SER A 63 -5.46 -13.15 2.06
CA SER A 63 -5.82 -13.42 0.68
C SER A 63 -4.72 -12.97 -0.30
N ALA A 64 -4.09 -11.82 -0.04
CA ALA A 64 -3.02 -11.30 -0.89
C ALA A 64 -1.80 -12.22 -0.94
N LEU A 65 -1.44 -12.83 0.19
CA LEU A 65 -0.25 -13.67 0.31
C LEU A 65 -0.52 -15.16 0.02
N PHE A 66 -1.73 -15.64 0.35
CA PHE A 66 -2.07 -17.07 0.38
C PHE A 66 -3.37 -17.43 -0.34
N GLY A 67 -4.05 -16.48 -1.01
CA GLY A 67 -5.39 -16.68 -1.57
C GLY A 67 -5.47 -17.71 -2.69
N HIS A 68 -4.40 -17.91 -3.46
CA HIS A 68 -4.33 -18.95 -4.49
C HIS A 68 -2.92 -19.52 -4.66
N PRO A 69 -2.74 -20.75 -5.21
CA PRO A 69 -1.43 -21.40 -5.31
C PRO A 69 -0.36 -20.57 -6.03
N TRP A 70 -0.77 -19.78 -7.03
CA TRP A 70 0.13 -18.87 -7.74
C TRP A 70 0.62 -17.69 -6.87
N ALA A 71 -0.20 -17.19 -5.95
CA ALA A 71 0.18 -16.13 -5.00
C ALA A 71 1.20 -16.68 -4.00
N ILE A 72 1.02 -17.93 -3.55
CA ILE A 72 1.99 -18.65 -2.70
C ILE A 72 3.33 -18.82 -3.42
N GLY A 73 3.32 -19.20 -4.69
CA GLY A 73 4.55 -19.31 -5.49
C GLY A 73 5.28 -17.97 -5.61
N LYS A 74 4.53 -16.88 -5.83
CA LYS A 74 5.09 -15.52 -5.92
C LYS A 74 5.64 -15.01 -4.60
N THR A 75 4.92 -15.21 -3.50
CA THR A 75 5.41 -14.83 -2.16
C THR A 75 6.68 -15.60 -1.82
N ALA A 76 6.78 -16.88 -2.18
CA ALA A 76 8.00 -17.66 -2.00
C ALA A 76 9.18 -17.09 -2.82
N ILE A 77 8.98 -16.80 -4.11
CA ILE A 77 10.02 -16.20 -4.96
C ILE A 77 10.43 -14.82 -4.45
N ALA A 78 9.47 -13.96 -4.10
CA ALA A 78 9.73 -12.65 -3.56
C ALA A 78 10.54 -12.74 -2.26
N THR A 79 10.18 -13.66 -1.35
CA THR A 79 10.93 -13.90 -0.11
C THR A 79 12.39 -14.24 -0.37
N ILE A 80 12.67 -15.11 -1.34
CA ILE A 80 14.04 -15.46 -1.74
C ILE A 80 14.77 -14.24 -2.31
N LEU A 81 14.14 -13.50 -3.22
CA LEU A 81 14.74 -12.30 -3.84
C LEU A 81 15.04 -11.22 -2.81
N ILE A 82 14.17 -11.00 -1.83
CA ILE A 82 14.38 -10.05 -0.74
C ILE A 82 15.52 -10.49 0.15
N ALA A 83 15.60 -11.78 0.49
CA ALA A 83 16.70 -12.29 1.30
C ALA A 83 18.06 -12.04 0.61
N ILE A 84 18.12 -12.26 -0.70
CA ILE A 84 19.30 -11.93 -1.52
C ILE A 84 19.54 -10.42 -1.53
N ALA A 85 18.51 -9.60 -1.77
CA ALA A 85 18.63 -8.15 -1.82
C ALA A 85 19.12 -7.56 -0.49
N ILE A 86 18.57 -8.03 0.64
CA ILE A 86 19.02 -7.68 1.99
C ILE A 86 20.49 -8.06 2.15
N HIS A 87 20.86 -9.31 1.83
CA HIS A 87 22.23 -9.78 1.99
C HIS A 87 23.22 -8.94 1.17
N VAL A 88 22.91 -8.67 -0.10
CA VAL A 88 23.74 -7.84 -0.98
C VAL A 88 23.82 -6.41 -0.47
N THR A 89 22.69 -5.81 -0.08
CA THR A 89 22.66 -4.43 0.42
C THR A 89 23.47 -4.29 1.70
N LEU A 90 23.33 -5.22 2.64
CA LEU A 90 24.11 -5.23 3.88
C LEU A 90 25.59 -5.47 3.61
N TRP A 91 25.92 -6.37 2.68
CA TRP A 91 27.31 -6.59 2.26
C TRP A 91 27.93 -5.32 1.70
N ILE A 92 27.20 -4.55 0.87
CA ILE A 92 27.66 -3.26 0.35
C ILE A 92 27.86 -2.25 1.50
N ILE A 93 26.89 -2.12 2.40
CA ILE A 93 26.96 -1.15 3.51
C ILE A 93 28.14 -1.48 4.44
N GLN A 94 28.29 -2.74 4.84
CA GLN A 94 29.38 -3.15 5.73
C GLN A 94 30.74 -3.01 5.06
N ASN A 95 30.91 -3.59 3.86
CA ASN A 95 32.23 -3.67 3.25
C ASN A 95 32.68 -2.40 2.58
N PHE A 96 31.75 -1.59 2.07
CA PHE A 96 32.10 -0.37 1.36
C PHE A 96 31.93 0.86 2.25
N ILE A 97 30.78 1.05 2.88
CA ILE A 97 30.49 2.30 3.61
C ILE A 97 31.18 2.31 4.97
N ILE A 98 30.94 1.30 5.80
CA ILE A 98 31.47 1.25 7.17
C ILE A 98 33.00 1.13 7.16
N ASN A 99 33.57 0.23 6.35
CA ASN A 99 35.02 0.09 6.25
C ASN A 99 35.71 1.36 5.72
N THR A 100 35.11 2.06 4.74
CA THR A 100 35.68 3.33 4.24
C THR A 100 35.64 4.41 5.32
N LEU A 101 34.54 4.53 6.05
CA LEU A 101 34.41 5.44 7.21
C LEU A 101 35.45 5.13 8.29
N GLN A 102 35.61 3.86 8.65
CA GLN A 102 36.61 3.42 9.63
C GLN A 102 38.03 3.72 9.15
N ASN A 103 38.34 3.50 7.87
CA ASN A 103 39.65 3.80 7.30
C ASN A 103 39.96 5.30 7.30
N ILE A 104 38.98 6.15 6.95
CA ILE A 104 39.12 7.62 6.99
C ILE A 104 39.33 8.10 8.42
N PHE A 105 38.50 7.64 9.37
CA PHE A 105 38.62 8.01 10.78
C PHE A 105 39.94 7.51 11.39
N GLY A 106 40.35 6.27 11.10
CA GLY A 106 41.63 5.72 11.57
C GLY A 106 42.84 6.46 10.98
N ALA A 107 42.77 6.86 9.70
CA ALA A 107 43.80 7.69 9.08
C ALA A 107 43.87 9.09 9.73
N MET A 108 42.72 9.69 10.07
CA MET A 108 42.66 10.97 10.75
C MET A 108 43.20 10.87 12.19
N GLN A 109 42.78 9.87 12.96
CA GLN A 109 43.23 9.62 14.33
C GLN A 109 44.74 9.35 14.38
N SER A 110 45.26 8.51 13.48
CA SER A 110 46.70 8.23 13.42
C SER A 110 47.53 9.44 13.01
N ARG A 111 47.01 10.34 12.15
CA ARG A 111 47.65 11.63 11.86
C ARG A 111 47.66 12.54 13.08
N LEU A 112 46.54 12.67 13.79
CA LEU A 112 46.42 13.49 15.00
C LEU A 112 47.36 12.99 16.11
N LEU A 113 47.40 11.67 16.36
CA LEU A 113 48.30 11.04 17.33
C LEU A 113 49.77 11.18 16.95
N LYS A 114 50.13 11.05 15.67
CA LYS A 114 51.51 11.29 15.19
C LYS A 114 51.93 12.75 15.41
N TYR A 115 51.04 13.72 15.21
CA TYR A 115 51.31 15.13 15.48
C TYR A 115 51.45 15.41 16.99
N ALA A 116 50.56 14.84 17.81
CA ALA A 116 50.61 14.98 19.26
C ALA A 116 51.91 14.38 19.86
N ASN A 117 52.31 13.18 19.42
CA ASN A 117 53.52 12.52 19.90
C ASN A 117 54.83 13.20 19.45
N LYS A 118 54.81 13.95 18.34
CA LYS A 118 55.98 14.72 17.89
C LYS A 118 56.21 15.99 18.73
N ARG A 119 55.22 16.48 19.48
CA ARG A 119 55.33 17.69 20.31
C ARG A 119 54.68 17.49 21.69
N PRO A 120 55.24 16.60 22.54
CA PRO A 120 54.59 16.12 23.77
C PRO A 120 54.37 17.20 24.85
N LEU A 121 55.13 18.30 24.80
CA LEU A 121 55.09 19.40 25.79
C LEU A 121 54.15 20.57 25.42
N SER A 122 53.44 20.50 24.29
CA SER A 122 52.51 21.58 23.91
C SER A 122 51.11 21.33 24.45
N TRP A 123 50.45 22.37 24.95
CA TRP A 123 49.02 22.34 25.31
C TRP A 123 48.12 21.86 24.16
N ILE A 124 48.54 22.14 22.92
CA ILE A 124 47.90 21.65 21.69
C ILE A 124 47.97 20.12 21.59
N ALA A 125 49.09 19.50 21.98
CA ALA A 125 49.22 18.04 21.98
C ALA A 125 48.34 17.38 23.05
N GLN A 126 48.13 18.03 24.20
CA GLN A 126 47.16 17.57 25.20
C GLN A 126 45.72 17.64 24.67
N GLN A 127 45.35 18.72 23.97
CA GLN A 127 44.04 18.82 23.32
C GLN A 127 43.87 17.78 22.20
N LEU A 128 44.88 17.61 21.35
CA LEU A 128 44.83 16.58 20.30
C LEU A 128 44.68 15.16 20.86
N LYS A 129 45.27 14.90 22.03
CA LYS A 129 45.14 13.62 22.72
C LYS A 129 43.73 13.43 23.31
N SER A 130 43.13 14.46 23.90
CA SER A 130 41.74 14.38 24.37
C SER A 130 40.74 14.23 23.21
N PHE A 131 40.99 14.86 22.05
CA PHE A 131 40.21 14.64 20.83
C PHE A 131 40.34 13.21 20.29
N ALA A 132 41.54 12.62 20.35
CA ALA A 132 41.77 11.23 19.94
C ALA A 132 41.14 10.21 20.91
N ASP A 133 41.07 10.52 22.20
CA ASP A 133 40.35 9.70 23.19
C ASP A 133 38.82 9.86 23.03
N PHE A 134 38.34 11.07 22.73
CA PHE A 134 36.93 11.32 22.41
C PHE A 134 36.49 10.58 21.14
N SER A 135 37.36 10.45 20.11
CA SER A 135 37.02 9.67 18.92
C SER A 135 36.82 8.17 19.20
N SER A 136 37.40 7.61 20.26
CA SER A 136 37.15 6.20 20.63
C SER A 136 35.70 5.95 21.06
N THR A 137 35.07 6.93 21.73
CA THR A 137 33.63 6.86 22.05
C THR A 137 32.75 7.03 20.81
N GLN A 138 33.23 7.74 19.79
CA GLN A 138 32.57 7.80 18.47
C GLN A 138 32.67 6.46 17.71
N PHE A 139 33.74 5.66 17.89
CA PHE A 139 33.82 4.32 17.28
C PHE A 139 32.71 3.36 17.80
N ASN A 140 32.42 3.39 19.11
CA ASN A 140 31.26 2.66 19.66
C ASN A 140 29.93 3.19 19.10
N SER A 141 29.86 4.49 18.83
CA SER A 141 28.68 5.11 18.20
C SER A 141 28.54 4.70 16.72
N ILE A 142 29.64 4.54 15.97
CA ILE A 142 29.63 4.05 14.58
C ILE A 142 29.15 2.60 14.53
N ALA A 143 29.58 1.75 15.47
CA ALA A 143 29.10 0.37 15.57
C ALA A 143 27.59 0.31 15.89
N PHE A 144 27.12 1.14 16.82
CA PHE A 144 25.70 1.28 17.14
C PHE A 144 24.87 1.78 15.94
N LEU A 145 25.33 2.83 15.26
CA LEU A 145 24.70 3.34 14.04
C LEU A 145 24.68 2.29 12.92
N GLY A 146 25.74 1.48 12.78
CA GLY A 146 25.78 0.37 11.85
C GLY A 146 24.72 -0.70 12.13
N SER A 147 24.45 -0.99 13.41
CA SER A 147 23.37 -1.91 13.82
C SER A 147 21.99 -1.34 13.47
N LEU A 148 21.74 -0.06 13.76
CA LEU A 148 20.47 0.60 13.41
C LEU A 148 20.25 0.66 11.90
N ILE A 149 21.26 1.02 11.12
CA ILE A 149 21.19 1.03 9.66
C ILE A 149 20.86 -0.37 9.13
N THR A 150 21.48 -1.40 9.70
CA THR A 150 21.20 -2.80 9.33
C THR A 150 19.72 -3.15 9.55
N GLU A 151 19.16 -2.82 10.72
CA GLU A 151 17.75 -3.06 11.03
C GLU A 151 16.81 -2.26 10.11
N ILE A 152 17.10 -0.98 9.88
CA ILE A 152 16.32 -0.11 8.99
C ILE A 152 16.30 -0.68 7.56
N VAL A 153 17.45 -1.12 7.05
CA VAL A 153 17.56 -1.70 5.70
C VAL A 153 16.75 -2.99 5.59
N ILE A 154 16.84 -3.87 6.59
CA ILE A 154 16.05 -5.11 6.64
C ILE A 154 14.55 -4.78 6.62
N VAL A 155 14.09 -3.92 7.53
CA VAL A 155 12.67 -3.53 7.63
C VAL A 155 12.20 -2.85 6.34
N SER A 156 13.00 -1.97 5.76
CA SER A 156 12.65 -1.26 4.51
C SER A 156 12.46 -2.23 3.35
N TRP A 157 13.34 -3.22 3.19
CA TRP A 157 13.21 -4.24 2.15
C TRP A 157 11.99 -5.14 2.36
N ILE A 158 11.73 -5.54 3.61
CA ILE A 158 10.53 -6.31 3.95
C ILE A 158 9.27 -5.50 3.60
N LEU A 159 9.17 -4.25 4.04
CA LEU A 159 8.02 -3.39 3.73
C LEU A 159 7.85 -3.15 2.24
N THR A 160 8.94 -2.90 1.51
CA THR A 160 8.91 -2.70 0.05
C THR A 160 8.32 -3.91 -0.66
N ALA A 161 8.70 -5.11 -0.23
CA ALA A 161 8.17 -6.32 -0.82
C ALA A 161 6.74 -6.61 -0.44
N LEU A 162 6.37 -6.42 0.83
CA LEU A 162 4.98 -6.55 1.27
C LEU A 162 4.09 -5.58 0.50
N PHE A 163 4.56 -4.35 0.28
CA PHE A 163 3.87 -3.36 -0.54
C PHE A 163 3.71 -3.84 -1.98
N TRP A 164 4.80 -4.25 -2.62
CA TRP A 164 4.79 -4.67 -4.02
C TRP A 164 3.89 -5.90 -4.27
N LEU A 165 3.96 -6.90 -3.38
CA LEU A 165 3.11 -8.09 -3.44
C LEU A 165 1.63 -7.74 -3.24
N ALA A 166 1.32 -6.92 -2.23
CA ALA A 166 -0.05 -6.51 -1.95
C ALA A 166 -0.65 -5.70 -3.10
N GLN A 167 0.10 -4.74 -3.64
CA GLN A 167 -0.34 -3.91 -4.75
C GLN A 167 -0.59 -4.76 -6.00
N TRP A 168 0.36 -5.62 -6.36
CA TRP A 168 0.24 -6.45 -7.55
C TRP A 168 -0.97 -7.39 -7.48
N GLN A 169 -1.20 -8.02 -6.32
CA GLN A 169 -2.34 -8.90 -6.13
C GLN A 169 -3.66 -8.11 -6.15
N ALA A 170 -3.71 -6.96 -5.49
CA ALA A 170 -4.89 -6.09 -5.48
C ALA A 170 -5.27 -5.60 -6.89
N ASP A 171 -4.30 -5.19 -7.70
CA ASP A 171 -4.53 -4.78 -9.08
C ASP A 171 -5.04 -5.94 -9.93
N SER A 172 -4.51 -7.15 -9.73
CA SER A 172 -4.95 -8.35 -10.42
C SER A 172 -6.40 -8.72 -10.05
N ASP A 173 -6.73 -8.67 -8.76
CA ASP A 173 -8.07 -8.99 -8.26
C ASP A 173 -9.09 -7.93 -8.69
N ALA A 174 -8.75 -6.65 -8.58
CA ALA A 174 -9.61 -5.55 -9.04
C ALA A 174 -9.88 -5.62 -10.54
N TRP A 175 -8.86 -5.98 -11.35
CA TRP A 175 -9.04 -6.19 -12.78
C TRP A 175 -9.96 -7.38 -13.07
N ALA A 176 -9.76 -8.51 -12.36
CA ALA A 176 -10.62 -9.68 -12.51
C ALA A 176 -12.08 -9.37 -12.15
N ASP A 177 -12.31 -8.59 -11.10
CA ASP A 177 -13.64 -8.15 -10.66
C ASP A 177 -14.25 -7.06 -11.55
N ALA A 178 -13.43 -6.27 -12.25
CA ALA A 178 -13.92 -5.26 -13.18
C ALA A 178 -14.42 -5.87 -14.51
N VAL A 179 -13.81 -6.97 -14.96
CA VAL A 179 -14.13 -7.60 -16.26
C VAL A 179 -15.30 -8.56 -16.12
N ASN A 180 -16.31 -8.42 -16.98
CA ASN A 180 -17.59 -9.13 -16.82
C ASN A 180 -17.47 -10.67 -16.79
N GLU A 181 -16.57 -11.27 -17.56
CA GLU A 181 -16.45 -12.74 -17.64
C GLU A 181 -15.73 -13.36 -16.44
N THR A 182 -14.81 -12.61 -15.83
CA THR A 182 -13.98 -13.07 -14.71
C THR A 182 -14.50 -12.62 -13.36
N SER A 183 -15.41 -11.64 -13.34
CA SER A 183 -15.86 -11.00 -12.12
C SER A 183 -16.76 -11.89 -11.27
N THR A 184 -16.42 -11.97 -10.00
CA THR A 184 -17.17 -12.72 -8.98
C THR A 184 -18.17 -11.86 -8.22
N LEU A 185 -18.13 -10.53 -8.43
CA LEU A 185 -19.01 -9.58 -7.75
C LEU A 185 -20.47 -9.72 -8.21
N PRO A 186 -21.44 -9.52 -7.30
CA PRO A 186 -22.84 -9.73 -7.63
C PRO A 186 -23.33 -8.72 -8.66
N VAL A 187 -24.11 -9.21 -9.62
CA VAL A 187 -24.82 -8.38 -10.60
C VAL A 187 -26.03 -7.76 -9.91
N VAL A 188 -26.20 -6.45 -10.09
CA VAL A 188 -27.30 -5.70 -9.48
C VAL A 188 -28.18 -5.07 -10.55
N THR A 189 -29.48 -5.13 -10.31
CA THR A 189 -30.48 -4.44 -11.12
C THR A 189 -31.12 -3.38 -10.25
N PHE A 190 -30.96 -2.12 -10.65
CA PHE A 190 -31.60 -1.01 -9.97
C PHE A 190 -33.00 -0.79 -10.56
N VAL A 191 -34.03 -0.89 -9.72
CA VAL A 191 -35.43 -0.66 -10.11
C VAL A 191 -35.93 0.54 -9.33
N THR A 192 -36.23 1.63 -10.03
CA THR A 192 -36.71 2.88 -9.45
C THR A 192 -37.87 3.43 -10.27
N PRO A 193 -38.85 4.14 -9.67
CA PRO A 193 -39.88 4.85 -10.42
C PRO A 193 -39.25 5.84 -11.41
N LYS A 194 -39.78 5.89 -12.63
CA LYS A 194 -39.25 6.69 -13.74
C LYS A 194 -39.07 8.17 -13.40
N ASP A 195 -39.91 8.71 -12.53
CA ASP A 195 -39.93 10.13 -12.18
C ASP A 195 -38.93 10.50 -11.08
N ASN A 196 -38.39 9.50 -10.35
CA ASN A 196 -37.44 9.68 -9.25
C ASN A 196 -36.01 9.25 -9.62
N ALA A 197 -35.78 8.78 -10.84
CA ALA A 197 -34.49 8.30 -11.30
C ALA A 197 -33.69 9.44 -11.92
N ALA A 198 -32.63 9.89 -11.24
CA ALA A 198 -31.65 10.83 -11.82
C ALA A 198 -30.77 10.14 -12.90
N LEU A 199 -30.63 8.82 -12.81
CA LEU A 199 -29.98 7.94 -13.78
C LEU A 199 -31.03 7.33 -14.71
N GLY A 200 -30.85 7.46 -16.01
CA GLY A 200 -31.61 6.77 -17.06
C GLY A 200 -32.60 7.68 -17.76
N ARG A 201 -32.70 8.94 -17.33
CA ARG A 201 -33.60 9.91 -17.94
C ARG A 201 -32.99 10.41 -19.24
N GLN A 202 -33.66 10.11 -20.34
CA GLN A 202 -33.43 10.79 -21.60
C GLN A 202 -33.82 12.26 -21.41
N LEU A 203 -32.83 13.15 -21.30
CA LEU A 203 -33.05 14.60 -21.26
C LEU A 203 -33.39 15.06 -22.68
N ASP A 204 -34.56 15.67 -22.86
CA ASP A 204 -34.95 16.26 -24.15
C ASP A 204 -33.98 17.36 -24.59
N ASN A 205 -33.29 18.01 -23.64
CA ASN A 205 -32.24 18.98 -23.89
C ASN A 205 -31.15 18.94 -22.79
N PRO A 206 -29.91 18.54 -23.09
CA PRO A 206 -28.82 18.39 -22.10
C PRO A 206 -28.30 19.72 -21.53
N LEU A 207 -28.71 20.86 -22.09
CA LEU A 207 -28.31 22.20 -21.62
C LEU A 207 -29.34 22.85 -20.69
N VAL A 208 -30.51 22.22 -20.49
CA VAL A 208 -31.57 22.74 -19.62
C VAL A 208 -31.57 21.93 -18.33
N ASN A 209 -31.21 22.59 -17.23
CA ASN A 209 -31.27 22.01 -15.90
C ASN A 209 -32.73 21.60 -15.61
N PRO A 210 -33.03 20.34 -15.26
CA PRO A 210 -34.40 19.94 -14.95
C PRO A 210 -34.92 20.74 -13.75
N SER A 211 -36.14 21.29 -13.89
CA SER A 211 -36.77 22.14 -12.87
C SER A 211 -36.97 21.46 -11.51
N ASP A 212 -37.02 20.12 -11.50
CA ASP A 212 -37.37 19.33 -10.31
C ASP A 212 -36.12 18.79 -9.56
N PHE A 213 -34.93 18.90 -10.15
CA PHE A 213 -33.68 18.37 -9.56
C PHE A 213 -32.50 19.28 -9.86
N SER A 214 -31.72 19.62 -8.83
CA SER A 214 -30.45 20.33 -9.00
C SER A 214 -29.31 19.31 -9.08
N ILE A 215 -28.74 19.11 -10.27
CA ILE A 215 -27.55 18.28 -10.44
C ILE A 215 -26.31 19.14 -10.16
N ILE A 216 -25.53 18.80 -9.12
CA ILE A 216 -24.24 19.41 -8.80
C ILE A 216 -23.18 18.32 -8.95
N GLY A 217 -22.30 18.42 -9.95
CA GLY A 217 -21.28 17.40 -10.23
C GLY A 217 -20.50 17.66 -11.52
N ASP A 218 -19.55 16.77 -11.86
CA ASP A 218 -18.81 16.84 -13.12
C ASP A 218 -19.72 16.51 -14.31
N LYS A 219 -20.06 17.54 -15.07
CA LYS A 219 -20.91 17.46 -16.26
C LYS A 219 -20.41 16.43 -17.27
N ASN A 220 -19.08 16.32 -17.47
CA ASN A 220 -18.53 15.39 -18.46
C ASN A 220 -18.69 13.94 -18.02
N LEU A 221 -18.62 13.66 -16.72
CA LEU A 221 -18.85 12.31 -16.19
C LEU A 221 -20.33 11.93 -16.30
N TYR A 222 -21.22 12.86 -15.97
CA TYR A 222 -22.65 12.67 -16.15
C TYR A 222 -23.01 12.41 -17.63
N GLU A 223 -22.50 13.21 -18.55
CA GLU A 223 -22.71 13.03 -20.00
C GLU A 223 -22.16 11.69 -20.53
N ASN A 224 -21.08 11.16 -19.93
CA ASN A 224 -20.54 9.84 -20.31
C ASN A 224 -21.45 8.66 -19.90
N LEU A 225 -22.34 8.88 -18.94
CA LEU A 225 -23.29 7.88 -18.45
C LEU A 225 -24.62 7.95 -19.19
N LEU A 226 -25.05 9.14 -19.62
CA LEU A 226 -26.30 9.36 -20.35
C LEU A 226 -26.44 8.40 -21.55
N GLY A 227 -27.56 7.66 -21.60
CA GLY A 227 -27.87 6.72 -22.67
C GLY A 227 -27.11 5.39 -22.64
N ARG A 228 -26.19 5.19 -21.68
CA ARG A 228 -25.51 3.91 -21.39
C ARG A 228 -26.13 3.16 -20.21
N GLU A 229 -27.28 3.65 -19.77
CA GLU A 229 -27.93 3.32 -18.51
C GLU A 229 -28.88 2.14 -18.66
N LEU A 230 -29.41 1.97 -19.87
CA LEU A 230 -30.18 0.81 -20.28
C LEU A 230 -29.22 -0.17 -20.96
N SER A 231 -29.13 -1.38 -20.44
CA SER A 231 -28.53 -2.51 -21.14
C SER A 231 -29.39 -2.78 -22.37
N ASP A 232 -29.12 -2.12 -23.49
CA ASP A 232 -29.82 -2.40 -24.75
C ASP A 232 -29.52 -3.84 -25.17
N THR A 233 -30.46 -4.74 -24.85
CA THR A 233 -30.38 -6.17 -25.17
C THR A 233 -30.40 -6.44 -26.68
N SER A 234 -30.69 -5.43 -27.52
CA SER A 234 -30.66 -5.57 -28.99
C SER A 234 -29.24 -5.75 -29.54
N LYS A 235 -28.21 -5.30 -28.82
CA LYS A 235 -26.80 -5.52 -29.16
C LYS A 235 -26.10 -6.21 -27.98
N SER A 236 -26.08 -7.54 -28.01
CA SER A 236 -25.42 -8.41 -27.02
C SER A 236 -24.01 -7.92 -26.61
N GLU A 237 -23.22 -7.41 -27.57
CA GLU A 237 -21.86 -6.91 -27.33
C GLU A 237 -21.78 -5.55 -26.57
N GLN A 238 -22.90 -4.87 -26.36
CA GLN A 238 -23.00 -3.56 -25.70
C GLN A 238 -23.85 -3.61 -24.42
N SER A 239 -24.27 -4.80 -23.98
CA SER A 239 -25.00 -4.96 -22.72
C SER A 239 -24.10 -4.60 -21.54
N ILE A 240 -24.37 -3.45 -20.91
CA ILE A 240 -23.65 -3.00 -19.73
C ILE A 240 -24.24 -3.73 -18.53
N VAL A 241 -23.41 -4.54 -17.86
CA VAL A 241 -23.77 -5.26 -16.63
C VAL A 241 -23.31 -4.42 -15.45
N TRP A 242 -24.23 -4.03 -14.58
CA TRP A 242 -23.90 -3.32 -13.35
C TRP A 242 -23.56 -4.30 -12.24
N ARG A 243 -22.47 -4.03 -11.52
CA ARG A 243 -21.99 -4.87 -10.42
C ARG A 243 -21.85 -4.06 -9.15
N LEU A 244 -22.15 -4.70 -8.02
CA LEU A 244 -21.97 -4.13 -6.70
C LEU A 244 -20.53 -4.35 -6.24
N LEU A 245 -19.80 -3.25 -6.04
CA LEU A 245 -18.46 -3.24 -5.50
C LEU A 245 -18.48 -3.51 -3.99
N ILE A 246 -19.29 -2.74 -3.27
CA ILE A 246 -19.46 -2.85 -1.83
C ILE A 246 -20.79 -2.23 -1.40
N ASP A 247 -21.41 -2.84 -0.40
CA ASP A 247 -22.55 -2.31 0.35
C ASP A 247 -22.06 -1.97 1.77
N ARG A 248 -22.12 -0.69 2.13
CA ARG A 248 -21.63 -0.22 3.44
C ARG A 248 -22.22 1.11 3.88
N ASP A 249 -22.51 1.22 5.17
CA ASP A 249 -22.99 2.44 5.83
C ASP A 249 -24.25 3.05 5.17
N GLY A 250 -25.11 2.19 4.62
CA GLY A 250 -26.31 2.61 3.88
C GLY A 250 -25.99 3.17 2.49
N TYR A 251 -24.83 2.85 1.90
CA TYR A 251 -24.47 3.21 0.54
C TYR A 251 -24.13 1.98 -0.30
N PHE A 252 -24.70 1.93 -1.50
CA PHE A 252 -24.37 0.97 -2.54
C PHE A 252 -23.37 1.58 -3.51
N TYR A 253 -22.19 0.97 -3.61
CA TYR A 253 -21.18 1.35 -4.59
C TYR A 253 -21.31 0.40 -5.77
N ILE A 254 -21.76 0.89 -6.92
CA ILE A 254 -21.98 0.08 -8.12
C ILE A 254 -21.11 0.60 -9.27
N PHE A 255 -20.73 -0.27 -10.19
CA PHE A 255 -19.95 0.12 -11.37
C PHE A 255 -20.37 -0.69 -12.60
N PRO A 256 -20.19 -0.15 -13.81
CA PRO A 256 -20.43 -0.89 -15.04
C PRO A 256 -19.25 -1.83 -15.30
N ALA A 257 -19.51 -3.12 -15.42
CA ALA A 257 -18.50 -4.12 -15.75
C ALA A 257 -17.91 -3.84 -17.14
N LEU A 258 -16.59 -4.00 -17.26
CA LEU A 258 -15.87 -3.77 -18.51
C LEU A 258 -16.14 -4.92 -19.49
N PRO A 259 -16.53 -4.63 -20.74
CA PRO A 259 -16.67 -5.66 -21.77
C PRO A 259 -15.29 -6.15 -22.22
N GLU A 260 -15.17 -7.46 -22.48
CA GLU A 260 -13.89 -8.15 -22.75
C GLU A 260 -13.08 -7.48 -23.88
N LYS A 261 -13.74 -7.07 -24.97
CA LYS A 261 -13.09 -6.40 -26.10
C LYS A 261 -12.46 -5.04 -25.73
N ARG A 262 -13.09 -4.27 -24.83
CA ARG A 262 -12.52 -2.99 -24.35
C ARG A 262 -11.41 -3.22 -23.34
N ALA A 263 -11.59 -4.19 -22.43
CA ALA A 263 -10.57 -4.57 -21.47
C ALA A 263 -9.27 -5.05 -22.16
N LYS A 264 -9.39 -5.73 -23.31
CA LYS A 264 -8.24 -6.12 -24.14
C LYS A 264 -7.57 -4.94 -24.86
N SER A 265 -8.32 -3.92 -25.25
CA SER A 265 -7.82 -2.77 -26.02
C SER A 265 -7.19 -1.67 -25.16
N ASP A 266 -7.62 -1.52 -23.91
CA ASP A 266 -7.12 -0.48 -23.01
C ASP A 266 -7.00 -1.02 -21.58
N ARG A 267 -5.75 -1.27 -21.14
CA ARG A 267 -5.43 -1.76 -19.79
C ARG A 267 -5.50 -0.66 -18.72
N ASN A 268 -5.57 0.60 -19.11
CA ASN A 268 -5.70 1.74 -18.21
C ASN A 268 -7.17 2.13 -18.00
N LEU A 269 -8.10 1.44 -18.65
CA LEU A 269 -9.52 1.69 -18.49
C LEU A 269 -9.94 1.40 -17.03
N ARG A 270 -10.50 2.40 -16.37
CA ARG A 270 -11.08 2.30 -15.02
C ARG A 270 -12.57 2.52 -15.12
N PRO A 271 -13.41 1.63 -14.55
CA PRO A 271 -14.85 1.83 -14.56
C PRO A 271 -15.23 2.97 -13.60
N PRO A 272 -16.16 3.86 -13.97
CA PRO A 272 -16.70 4.84 -13.05
C PRO A 272 -17.52 4.15 -11.96
N VAL A 273 -17.47 4.67 -10.72
CA VAL A 273 -18.29 4.17 -9.61
C VAL A 273 -19.44 5.14 -9.35
N LEU A 274 -20.63 4.58 -9.20
CA LEU A 274 -21.83 5.26 -8.73
C LEU A 274 -22.07 4.89 -7.27
N VAL A 275 -22.23 5.90 -6.43
CA VAL A 275 -22.64 5.73 -5.05
C VAL A 275 -24.12 6.09 -4.93
N ILE A 276 -24.92 5.15 -4.42
CA ILE A 276 -26.37 5.32 -4.21
C ILE A 276 -26.65 5.17 -2.72
N TYR A 277 -27.30 6.16 -2.12
CA TYR A 277 -27.75 6.08 -0.73
C TYR A 277 -29.01 5.22 -0.60
N GLU A 278 -29.04 4.35 0.41
CA GLU A 278 -30.16 3.52 0.84
C GLU A 278 -31.24 4.41 1.50
N SER A 279 -31.93 5.24 0.72
CA SER A 279 -33.07 6.03 1.21
C SER A 279 -34.38 5.27 0.98
N GLY A 280 -35.21 5.14 2.02
CA GLY A 280 -36.58 4.61 1.90
C GLY A 280 -37.54 5.51 1.11
N ASP A 281 -37.22 6.80 0.96
CA ASP A 281 -38.11 7.84 0.39
C ASP A 281 -37.70 8.33 -1.02
N GLY A 282 -36.69 7.72 -1.65
CA GLY A 282 -36.35 7.97 -3.06
C GLY A 282 -35.51 9.24 -3.36
N ASN A 283 -35.11 10.00 -2.35
CA ASN A 283 -34.15 11.12 -2.53
C ASN A 283 -32.72 10.57 -2.56
N GLN A 284 -32.21 10.33 -3.77
CA GLN A 284 -30.88 9.74 -3.99
C GLN A 284 -29.82 10.83 -4.16
N LEU A 285 -28.84 10.86 -3.25
CA LEU A 285 -27.59 11.57 -3.47
C LEU A 285 -26.69 10.69 -4.34
N LEU A 286 -26.37 11.16 -5.55
CA LEU A 286 -25.48 10.48 -6.47
C LEU A 286 -24.09 11.13 -6.41
N ILE A 287 -23.08 10.36 -6.02
CA ILE A 287 -21.69 10.80 -6.06
C ILE A 287 -20.98 10.02 -7.17
N LEU A 288 -20.46 10.74 -8.16
CA LEU A 288 -19.66 10.18 -9.26
C LEU A 288 -18.18 10.26 -8.88
N SER A 289 -17.42 9.17 -9.07
CA SER A 289 -15.97 9.20 -8.90
C SER A 289 -15.31 10.14 -9.94
N PRO A 290 -14.31 10.95 -9.56
CA PRO A 290 -13.74 11.97 -10.43
C PRO A 290 -13.01 11.39 -11.64
N LYS A 291 -13.10 12.08 -12.79
CA LYS A 291 -12.38 11.69 -14.00
C LYS A 291 -10.91 12.03 -13.80
N ILE A 292 -10.04 11.02 -13.73
CA ILE A 292 -8.61 11.24 -13.72
C ILE A 292 -8.21 11.72 -15.13
N SER A 293 -7.72 12.95 -15.21
CA SER A 293 -7.14 13.57 -16.42
C SER A 293 -5.75 13.04 -16.70
#